data_AF-A0A4U9D4X4-F1
#
_entry.id   AF-A0A4U9D4X4-F1
#
_cell.length_a   1.000
_cell.length_b   1.000
_cell.length_c   1.000
_cell.angle_alpha   90.00
_cell.angle_beta   90.00
_cell.angle_gamma   90.00
#
_symmetry.space_group_name_H-M   'P 1'
#
loop_
_entity.id
_entity.type
_entity.pdbx_description
1 polymer ?
#
loop_
_entity_poly.entity_id
_entity_poly.type
_entity_poly.pdbx_seq_one_letter_code
_entity_poly.pdbx_strand_id
1 'polypeptide(L)'
;MRSSDEKAGTTTAAPLLQRQVVVSNKREKVINDRRSRQQAVAPAGSEMRYDVSFRPESGGLEVSFRLEEAQYHALSVGDRGMLSYKGSRFVAFTPDP
;
A
#
# COMPACT_ATOMS: atom_id res chain seq x y z
N MET A 1 -9.57 5.18 48.05
CA MET A 1 -10.80 5.27 47.23
C MET A 1 -10.48 6.18 46.04
N ARG A 2 -10.64 5.65 44.81
CA ARG A 2 -11.00 6.30 43.53
C ARG A 2 -10.21 7.58 43.15
N SER A 3 -9.51 7.67 42.03
CA SER A 3 -9.86 7.15 40.71
C SER A 3 -8.60 7.00 39.86
N SER A 4 -8.53 5.87 39.16
CA SER A 4 -7.70 5.69 37.99
C SER A 4 -8.35 6.45 36.84
N ASP A 5 -7.82 7.61 36.47
CA ASP A 5 -8.01 8.12 35.11
C ASP A 5 -6.94 7.46 34.23
N GLU A 6 -7.18 6.18 33.94
CA GLU A 6 -6.57 5.46 32.83
C GLU A 6 -6.99 6.20 31.56
N LYS A 7 -6.12 7.11 31.12
CA LYS A 7 -6.24 7.77 29.83
C LYS A 7 -6.13 6.71 28.75
N ALA A 8 -7.26 6.10 28.39
CA ALA A 8 -7.38 5.20 27.25
C ALA A 8 -6.95 5.98 26.01
N GLY A 9 -5.68 5.84 25.63
CA GLY A 9 -5.15 6.32 24.37
C GLY A 9 -5.92 5.62 23.27
N THR A 10 -6.91 6.30 22.69
CA THR A 10 -7.62 5.86 21.52
C THR A 10 -6.55 5.54 20.47
N THR A 11 -6.32 4.26 20.21
CA THR A 11 -5.49 3.86 19.09
C THR A 11 -6.28 4.25 17.84
N THR A 12 -5.99 5.43 17.31
CA THR A 12 -6.48 5.92 16.01
C THR A 12 -5.79 5.12 14.90
N ALA A 13 -5.89 3.79 14.93
CA ALA A 13 -5.46 2.95 13.83
C ALA A 13 -6.60 2.91 12.81
N ALA A 14 -6.29 3.23 11.55
CA ALA A 14 -7.26 3.08 10.47
C ALA A 14 -7.78 1.63 10.42
N PRO A 15 -9.10 1.42 10.21
CA PRO A 15 -9.67 0.08 10.16
C PRO A 15 -9.11 -0.70 8.97
N LEU A 16 -9.05 -2.03 9.13
CA LEU A 16 -8.75 -2.93 8.00
C LEU A 16 -9.97 -2.96 7.07
N LEU A 17 -9.74 -2.62 5.81
CA LEU A 17 -10.73 -2.66 4.75
C LEU A 17 -10.36 -3.77 3.76
N GLN A 18 -11.38 -4.38 3.18
CA GLN A 18 -11.25 -5.48 2.23
C GLN A 18 -12.14 -5.24 1.01
N ARG A 19 -11.66 -5.60 -0.19
CA ARG A 19 -12.41 -5.44 -1.43
C ARG A 19 -11.98 -6.44 -2.50
N GLN A 20 -12.93 -6.96 -3.26
CA GLN A 20 -12.66 -7.76 -4.46
C GLN A 20 -12.15 -6.86 -5.59
N VAL A 21 -10.99 -7.20 -6.14
CA VAL A 21 -10.30 -6.42 -7.17
C VAL A 21 -9.61 -7.32 -8.19
N VAL A 22 -9.24 -6.70 -9.31
CA VAL A 22 -8.30 -7.25 -10.28
C VAL A 22 -7.00 -6.45 -10.22
N VAL A 23 -5.84 -7.11 -10.26
CA VAL A 23 -4.56 -6.43 -10.46
C VAL A 23 -4.54 -5.86 -11.88
N SER A 24 -4.68 -4.54 -12.02
CA SER A 24 -4.82 -3.90 -13.33
C SER A 24 -3.47 -3.54 -13.94
N ASN A 25 -2.50 -3.13 -13.12
CA ASN A 25 -1.21 -2.66 -13.59
C ASN A 25 -0.11 -2.84 -12.53
N LYS A 26 1.12 -3.03 -13.00
CA LYS A 26 2.33 -3.14 -12.19
C LYS A 26 3.42 -2.26 -12.81
N ARG A 27 4.06 -1.41 -12.00
CA ARG A 27 5.09 -0.49 -12.48
C ARG A 27 6.28 -0.43 -11.53
N GLU A 28 7.45 -0.64 -12.11
CA GLU A 28 8.74 -0.46 -11.46
C GLU A 28 9.35 0.87 -11.92
N LYS A 29 9.88 1.65 -10.97
CA LYS A 29 10.56 2.92 -11.27
C LYS A 29 11.81 3.04 -10.42
N VAL A 30 12.92 3.33 -11.07
CA VAL A 30 14.11 3.84 -10.40
C VAL A 30 13.79 5.23 -9.84
N ILE A 31 13.80 5.39 -8.52
CA ILE A 31 13.75 6.71 -7.89
C ILE A 31 15.16 7.28 -7.97
N ASN A 32 15.28 8.41 -8.66
CA ASN A 32 16.51 9.21 -8.63
C ASN A 32 16.28 10.41 -7.72
N ASP A 33 16.91 10.43 -6.56
CA ASP A 33 16.74 11.48 -5.54
C ASP A 33 17.16 12.87 -6.02
N ARG A 34 17.86 12.97 -7.16
CA ARG A 34 18.32 14.24 -7.73
C ARG A 34 17.21 15.20 -8.15
N ARG A 35 15.96 14.73 -8.31
CA ARG A 35 14.83 15.59 -8.74
C ARG A 35 14.11 16.33 -7.61
N SER A 36 14.43 16.04 -6.35
CA SER A 36 13.81 16.66 -5.17
C SER A 36 14.73 17.73 -4.56
N ARG A 37 15.20 18.71 -5.34
CA ARG A 37 16.14 19.77 -4.90
C ARG A 37 15.54 20.77 -3.88
N GLN A 38 14.96 20.30 -2.77
CA GLN A 38 14.59 21.15 -1.64
C GLN A 38 14.85 20.57 -0.24
N GLN A 39 15.39 19.36 -0.06
CA GLN A 39 15.80 18.92 1.29
C GLN A 39 17.16 18.23 1.32
N ALA A 40 17.93 18.59 2.34
CA ALA A 40 19.34 18.29 2.52
C ALA A 40 19.56 16.89 3.12
N VAL A 41 20.50 16.16 2.51
CA VAL A 41 21.39 15.10 3.05
C VAL A 41 20.78 13.77 3.52
N ALA A 42 20.98 12.72 2.72
CA ALA A 42 21.56 11.42 3.10
C ALA A 42 21.78 10.56 1.82
N PRO A 43 22.75 9.64 1.77
CA PRO A 43 23.24 9.05 0.53
C PRO A 43 22.30 7.96 0.07
N ALA A 44 21.89 7.96 -1.19
CA ALA A 44 21.09 6.87 -1.72
C ALA A 44 21.50 6.57 -3.16
N GLY A 45 22.04 5.36 -3.33
CA GLY A 45 21.91 4.67 -4.60
C GLY A 45 20.43 4.62 -4.97
N SER A 46 20.16 4.60 -6.28
CA SER A 46 18.84 4.48 -6.85
C SER A 46 17.94 3.52 -6.08
N GLU A 47 16.93 4.02 -5.37
CA GLU A 47 15.94 3.20 -4.66
C GLU A 47 14.83 2.79 -5.64
N MET A 48 14.49 1.50 -5.67
CA MET A 48 13.45 0.98 -6.56
C MET A 48 12.06 1.24 -5.98
N ARG A 49 11.15 1.74 -6.80
CA ARG A 49 9.73 1.93 -6.45
C ARG A 49 8.87 0.93 -7.19
N TYR A 50 8.12 0.15 -6.43
CA TYR A 50 7.16 -0.81 -6.93
C TYR A 50 5.74 -0.29 -6.68
N ASP A 51 5.07 0.16 -7.74
CA ASP A 51 3.69 0.64 -7.70
C ASP A 51 2.77 -0.42 -8.34
N VAL A 52 1.64 -0.74 -7.69
CA VAL A 52 0.60 -1.64 -8.24
C VAL A 52 -0.75 -0.94 -8.21
N SER A 53 -1.51 -1.09 -9.29
CA SER A 53 -2.88 -0.61 -9.40
C SER A 53 -3.85 -1.78 -9.33
N PHE A 54 -4.93 -1.58 -8.57
CA PHE A 54 -6.01 -2.53 -8.37
C PHE A 54 -7.31 -1.88 -8.82
N ARG A 55 -8.05 -2.59 -9.67
CA ARG A 55 -9.36 -2.16 -10.16
C ARG A 55 -10.45 -2.90 -9.41
N PRO A 56 -11.38 -2.20 -8.74
CA PRO A 56 -12.52 -2.86 -8.10
C PRO A 56 -13.40 -3.61 -9.09
N GLU A 57 -13.79 -4.85 -8.75
CA GLU A 57 -14.71 -5.63 -9.60
C GLU A 57 -16.12 -5.04 -9.63
N SER A 58 -16.53 -4.41 -8.53
CA SER A 58 -17.81 -3.68 -8.45
C SER A 58 -17.89 -2.46 -9.38
N GLY A 59 -16.82 -2.15 -10.12
CA GLY A 59 -16.61 -0.88 -10.78
C GLY A 59 -16.17 0.23 -9.81
N GLY A 60 -15.65 1.32 -10.37
CA GLY A 60 -15.14 2.49 -9.65
C GLY A 60 -13.71 2.87 -10.05
N LEU A 61 -13.12 3.79 -9.29
CA LEU A 61 -11.75 4.24 -9.51
C LEU A 61 -10.74 3.17 -9.09
N GLU A 62 -9.68 3.02 -9.89
CA GLU A 62 -8.54 2.19 -9.51
C GLU A 62 -7.82 2.80 -8.30
N VAL A 63 -7.38 1.94 -7.40
CA VAL A 63 -6.56 2.32 -6.24
C VAL A 63 -5.14 1.84 -6.49
N SER A 64 -4.16 2.68 -6.18
CA SER A 64 -2.74 2.34 -6.38
C SER A 64 -1.99 2.35 -5.05
N PHE A 65 -1.15 1.35 -4.85
CA PHE A 65 -0.32 1.20 -3.65
C PHE A 65 1.15 1.07 -4.03
N ARG A 66 2.01 1.64 -3.19
CA ARG A 66 3.43 1.29 -3.19
C ARG A 66 3.61 0.02 -2.36
N LEU A 67 4.34 -0.93 -2.93
CA LEU A 67 4.66 -2.21 -2.32
C LEU A 67 6.16 -2.33 -2.06
N GLU A 68 6.50 -3.27 -1.19
CA GLU A 68 7.84 -3.83 -1.12
C GLU A 68 8.09 -4.76 -2.31
N GLU A 69 9.36 -4.97 -2.66
CA GLU A 69 9.77 -5.79 -3.82
C GLU A 69 9.16 -7.19 -3.80
N ALA A 70 9.27 -7.90 -2.67
CA ALA A 70 8.73 -9.24 -2.52
C ALA A 70 7.21 -9.30 -2.71
N GLN A 71 6.48 -8.33 -2.13
CA GLN A 71 5.02 -8.23 -2.31
C GLN A 71 4.66 -7.93 -3.76
N TYR A 72 5.40 -7.05 -4.42
CA TYR A 72 5.18 -6.73 -5.83
C TYR A 72 5.38 -7.95 -6.72
N HIS A 73 6.48 -8.70 -6.56
CA HIS A 73 6.77 -9.86 -7.40
C HIS A 73 5.83 -11.05 -7.15
N ALA A 74 5.20 -11.12 -5.98
CA ALA A 74 4.17 -12.13 -5.69
C ALA A 74 2.85 -11.91 -6.44
N LEU A 75 2.62 -10.73 -7.04
CA LEU A 75 1.38 -10.40 -7.75
C LEU A 75 1.52 -10.60 -9.26
N SER A 76 0.46 -11.04 -9.93
CA SER A 76 0.39 -11.06 -11.39
C SER A 76 -0.70 -10.10 -11.90
N VAL A 77 -0.44 -9.39 -12.99
CA VAL A 77 -1.45 -8.57 -13.65
C VAL A 77 -2.54 -9.48 -14.22
N GLY A 78 -3.80 -9.14 -13.97
CA GLY A 78 -4.96 -9.93 -14.35
C GLY A 78 -5.48 -10.84 -13.24
N ASP A 79 -4.70 -11.08 -12.17
CA ASP A 79 -5.16 -11.86 -11.02
C ASP A 79 -6.35 -11.15 -10.35
N ARG A 80 -7.37 -11.94 -10.06
CA ARG A 80 -8.54 -11.53 -9.28
C ARG A 80 -8.38 -12.01 -7.85
N GLY A 81 -8.84 -11.22 -6.90
CA GLY A 81 -8.66 -11.56 -5.50
C GLY A 81 -9.11 -10.50 -4.51
N MET A 82 -8.94 -10.84 -3.25
CA MET A 82 -9.27 -9.97 -2.12
C MET A 82 -8.08 -9.07 -1.79
N LEU A 83 -8.24 -7.77 -2.00
CA LEU A 83 -7.31 -6.74 -1.52
C LEU A 83 -7.66 -6.34 -0.09
N SER A 84 -6.67 -6.38 0.80
CA SER A 84 -6.74 -5.91 2.19
C SER A 84 -5.84 -4.69 2.39
N TYR A 85 -6.37 -3.62 2.99
CA TYR A 85 -5.64 -2.36 3.19
C TYR A 85 -6.12 -1.56 4.41
N LYS A 86 -5.29 -0.66 4.94
CA LYS A 86 -5.61 0.25 6.06
C LYS A 86 -5.34 1.70 5.65
N GLY A 87 -6.39 2.48 5.41
CA GLY A 87 -6.24 3.83 4.87
C GLY A 87 -5.60 3.81 3.48
N SER A 88 -4.39 4.36 3.34
CA SER A 88 -3.59 4.30 2.10
C SER A 88 -2.51 3.21 2.10
N ARG A 89 -2.44 2.38 3.15
CA ARG A 89 -1.43 1.32 3.26
C ARG A 89 -1.97 -0.01 2.77
N PHE A 90 -1.25 -0.62 1.84
CA PHE A 90 -1.45 -2.01 1.46
C PHE A 90 -1.17 -2.93 2.65
N VAL A 91 -1.97 -3.98 2.82
CA VAL A 91 -1.75 -5.02 3.82
C VAL A 91 -1.49 -6.36 3.15
N ALA A 92 -2.38 -6.79 2.24
CA ALA A 92 -2.23 -8.04 1.51
C ALA A 92 -3.12 -8.08 0.27
N PHE A 93 -2.79 -8.98 -0.66
CA PHE A 93 -3.68 -9.42 -1.72
C PHE A 93 -3.71 -10.94 -1.72
N THR A 94 -4.91 -11.50 -1.67
CA THR A 94 -5.13 -12.96 -1.71
C THR A 94 -5.81 -13.28 -3.03
N PRO A 95 -5.12 -13.96 -3.98
CA PRO A 95 -5.73 -14.35 -5.24
C PRO A 95 -6.86 -15.35 -5.01
N ASP A 96 -7.88 -15.29 -5.87
CA ASP A 96 -8.93 -16.29 -5.95
C ASP A 96 -8.34 -17.65 -6.34
N PRO A 97 -8.94 -18.78 -5.89
CA PRO A 97 -8.46 -20.13 -6.19
C PRO A 97 -8.64 -20.56 -7.65
#